data_AF-A0A1W5CZD5-F1
#
_entry.id   AF-A0A1W5CZD5-F1
#
_cell.length_a   1.000
_cell.length_b   1.000
_cell.length_c   1.000
_cell.angle_alpha   90.00
_cell.angle_beta   90.00
_cell.angle_gamma   90.00
#
_symmetry.space_group_name_H-M   'P 1'
#
loop_
_entity.id
_entity.type
_entity.pdbx_description
1 polymer ?
#
loop_
_entity_poly.entity_id
_entity_poly.type
_entity_poly.pdbx_seq_one_letter_code
_entity_poly.pdbx_strand_id
1 'polypeptide(L)'
;MDGFGSHMTYEFWLYAKNNDIVLFRLPAHSTHLTQPLDVGLFQPFKHYHTEAIDGAVRAGSVEFDKLDFLAAFQKIRAQTFMESTIRSAWKNTGLIPYNPQVVLSKICRYSEFNSPS
;
A
#
# COMPACT_ATOMS: atom_id res chain seq x y z
N MET A 1 7.82 -6.53 -3.63
CA MET A 1 7.15 -6.08 -4.86
C MET A 1 6.06 -7.07 -5.22
N ASP A 2 4.95 -6.56 -5.77
CA ASP A 2 3.99 -7.42 -6.45
C ASP A 2 4.69 -7.99 -7.68
N GLY A 3 4.36 -9.22 -8.04
CA GLY A 3 5.07 -9.94 -9.09
C GLY A 3 4.83 -9.41 -10.51
N PHE A 4 4.44 -8.14 -10.67
CA PHE A 4 4.10 -7.54 -11.96
C PHE A 4 5.34 -7.47 -12.87
N GLY A 5 5.19 -7.88 -14.13
CA GLY A 5 6.29 -8.21 -15.03
C GLY A 5 7.27 -7.07 -15.31
N SER A 6 6.85 -5.81 -15.19
CA SER A 6 7.74 -4.65 -15.36
C SER A 6 8.70 -4.41 -14.18
N HIS A 7 8.44 -5.02 -13.01
CA HIS A 7 9.27 -4.87 -11.81
C HIS A 7 10.39 -5.90 -11.68
N MET A 8 10.62 -6.73 -12.71
CA MET A 8 11.57 -7.84 -12.63
C MET A 8 12.36 -8.07 -13.92
N THR A 9 12.74 -6.98 -14.60
CA THR A 9 13.67 -7.09 -15.72
C THR A 9 15.07 -7.46 -15.23
N TYR A 10 15.89 -8.01 -16.12
CA TYR A 10 17.26 -8.36 -15.78
C TYR A 10 18.07 -7.12 -15.37
N GLU A 11 17.85 -6.00 -16.05
CA GLU A 11 18.50 -4.72 -15.77
C GLU A 11 18.16 -4.21 -14.38
N PHE A 12 16.89 -4.33 -13.97
CA PHE A 12 16.45 -3.92 -12.65
C PHE A 12 17.06 -4.81 -11.54
N TRP A 13 17.09 -6.13 -11.76
CA TRP A 13 17.74 -7.06 -10.83
C TRP A 13 19.23 -6.79 -10.72
N LEU A 14 19.92 -6.56 -11.85
CA LEU A 14 21.34 -6.25 -11.88
C LEU A 14 21.65 -4.94 -11.16
N TYR A 15 20.82 -3.91 -11.38
CA TYR A 15 20.93 -2.65 -10.65
C TYR A 15 20.76 -2.85 -9.15
N ALA A 16 19.74 -3.58 -8.71
CA ALA A 16 19.51 -3.86 -7.29
C ALA A 16 20.69 -4.62 -6.68
N LYS A 17 21.20 -5.64 -7.37
CA LYS A 17 22.37 -6.41 -6.95
C LYS A 17 23.62 -5.55 -6.82
N ASN A 18 23.88 -4.66 -7.78
CA ASN A 18 25.06 -3.78 -7.76
C ASN A 18 24.99 -2.70 -6.68
N ASN A 19 23.82 -2.45 -6.10
CA ASN A 19 23.61 -1.47 -5.03
C ASN A 19 23.24 -2.12 -3.69
N ASP A 20 23.50 -3.43 -3.51
CA ASP A 20 23.21 -4.18 -2.28
C ASP A 20 21.74 -4.13 -1.82
N ILE A 21 20.81 -3.99 -2.77
CA ILE A 21 19.37 -3.96 -2.52
C ILE A 21 18.80 -5.38 -2.62
N VAL A 22 18.26 -5.89 -1.51
CA VAL A 22 17.57 -7.19 -1.48
C VAL A 22 16.14 -7.05 -2.00
N LEU A 23 15.84 -7.71 -3.13
CA LEU A 23 14.51 -7.72 -3.71
C LEU A 23 13.63 -8.82 -3.08
N PHE A 24 12.60 -8.42 -2.34
CA PHE A 24 11.60 -9.34 -1.81
C PHE A 24 10.38 -9.44 -2.74
N ARG A 25 10.14 -10.65 -3.28
CA ARG A 25 8.93 -10.97 -4.03
C ARG A 25 7.86 -11.47 -3.08
N LEU A 26 6.69 -10.83 -3.12
CA LEU A 26 5.56 -11.27 -2.31
C LEU A 26 4.79 -12.38 -3.04
N PRO A 27 4.13 -13.30 -2.31
CA PRO A 27 3.30 -14.33 -2.93
C PRO A 27 2.26 -13.71 -3.89
N ALA A 28 1.97 -14.41 -4.98
CA ALA A 28 0.95 -13.95 -5.94
C ALA A 28 -0.40 -13.72 -5.24
N HIS A 29 -1.14 -12.72 -5.69
CA HIS A 29 -2.46 -12.33 -5.15
C HIS A 29 -2.50 -12.01 -3.65
N SER A 30 -1.36 -11.86 -2.97
CA SER A 30 -1.29 -11.57 -1.53
C SER A 30 -1.00 -10.11 -1.19
N THR A 31 -0.98 -9.23 -2.20
CA THR A 31 -0.67 -7.80 -2.04
C THR A 31 -1.50 -7.13 -0.95
N HIS A 32 -2.81 -7.36 -0.97
CA HIS A 32 -3.76 -6.86 0.04
C HIS A 32 -3.55 -7.39 1.48
N LEU A 33 -2.63 -8.35 1.68
CA LEU A 33 -2.29 -8.92 2.98
C LEU A 33 -0.85 -8.62 3.41
N THR A 34 0.07 -8.56 2.45
CA THR A 34 1.51 -8.56 2.72
C THR A 34 2.18 -7.24 2.33
N GLN A 35 1.55 -6.39 1.52
CA GLN A 35 2.08 -5.06 1.20
C GLN A 35 1.62 -4.02 2.22
N PRO A 36 2.54 -3.40 2.98
CA PRO A 36 2.18 -2.37 3.96
C PRO A 36 1.43 -1.18 3.34
N LEU A 37 1.76 -0.82 2.09
CA LEU A 37 1.08 0.25 1.38
C LEU A 37 -0.42 -0.04 1.22
N ASP A 38 -0.77 -1.21 0.72
CA ASP A 38 -2.15 -1.64 0.56
C ASP A 38 -2.87 -1.88 1.89
N VAL A 39 -2.18 -2.48 2.86
CA VAL A 39 -2.78 -2.85 4.15
C VAL A 39 -3.08 -1.65 5.04
N GLY A 40 -2.27 -0.60 5.01
CA GLY A 40 -2.37 0.48 6.00
C GLY A 40 -2.27 1.90 5.49
N LEU A 41 -1.76 2.15 4.29
CA LEU A 41 -1.44 3.53 3.86
C LEU A 41 -2.37 4.04 2.75
N PHE A 42 -2.79 3.20 1.80
CA PHE A 42 -3.67 3.65 0.72
C PHE A 42 -5.08 4.00 1.16
N GLN A 43 -5.61 3.38 2.21
CA GLN A 43 -6.93 3.73 2.75
C GLN A 43 -6.93 5.15 3.34
N PRO A 44 -6.05 5.51 4.30
CA PRO A 44 -5.95 6.90 4.77
C PRO A 44 -5.59 7.89 3.66
N PHE A 45 -4.73 7.51 2.71
CA PHE A 45 -4.39 8.37 1.57
C PHE A 45 -5.64 8.73 0.75
N LYS A 46 -6.46 7.74 0.40
CA LYS A 46 -7.72 7.96 -0.31
C LYS A 46 -8.66 8.85 0.48
N HIS A 47 -8.76 8.65 1.78
CA HIS A 47 -9.58 9.49 2.66
C HIS A 47 -9.16 10.96 2.60
N TYR A 48 -7.88 11.27 2.85
CA TYR A 48 -7.39 12.65 2.82
C TYR A 48 -7.41 13.28 1.42
N HIS A 49 -7.26 12.45 0.38
CA HIS A 49 -7.46 12.91 -1.00
C HIS A 49 -8.92 13.30 -1.27
N THR A 50 -9.89 12.48 -0.83
CA THR A 50 -11.31 12.84 -0.89
C THR A 50 -11.61 14.10 -0.07
N GLU A 51 -11.04 14.24 1.13
CA GLU A 51 -11.19 15.47 1.90
C GLU A 51 -10.64 16.72 1.19
N ALA A 52 -9.53 16.57 0.45
CA ALA A 52 -8.98 17.66 -0.36
C ALA A 52 -9.90 18.05 -1.51
N ILE A 53 -10.48 17.07 -2.22
CA ILE A 53 -11.48 17.30 -3.27
C ILE A 53 -12.70 18.00 -2.68
N ASP A 54 -13.25 17.49 -1.57
CA ASP A 54 -14.42 18.07 -0.92
C ASP A 54 -14.15 19.51 -0.45
N GLY A 55 -12.93 19.79 0.01
CA GLY A 55 -12.48 21.14 0.36
C GLY A 55 -12.47 22.08 -0.84
N ALA A 56 -11.97 21.63 -1.99
CA ALA A 56 -11.96 22.42 -3.22
C ALA A 56 -13.37 22.70 -3.74
N VAL A 57 -14.24 21.68 -3.75
CA VAL A 57 -15.65 21.83 -4.15
C VAL A 57 -16.38 22.83 -3.26
N ARG A 58 -16.19 22.76 -1.93
CA ARG A 58 -16.76 23.73 -0.99
C ARG A 58 -16.23 25.16 -1.18
N ALA A 59 -15.01 25.31 -1.68
CA ALA A 59 -14.41 26.60 -2.00
C ALA A 59 -14.88 27.17 -3.36
N GLY A 60 -15.73 26.44 -4.09
CA GLY A 60 -16.30 26.87 -5.37
C GLY A 60 -15.55 26.34 -6.60
N SER A 61 -14.57 25.45 -6.42
CA SER A 61 -13.92 24.78 -7.56
C SER A 61 -14.90 23.83 -8.25
N VAL A 62 -14.96 23.90 -9.58
CA VAL A 62 -15.81 23.04 -10.42
C VAL A 62 -15.08 21.74 -10.80
N GLU A 63 -13.76 21.76 -10.80
CA GLU A 63 -12.89 20.63 -11.14
C GLU A 63 -11.77 20.49 -10.10
N PHE A 64 -11.22 19.28 -10.00
CA PHE A 64 -10.00 18.98 -9.25
C PHE A 64 -9.04 18.24 -10.17
N ASP A 65 -8.05 18.94 -10.69
CA ASP A 65 -7.16 18.45 -11.73
C ASP A 65 -5.82 17.89 -11.19
N LYS A 66 -4.88 17.62 -12.08
CA LYS A 66 -3.54 17.11 -11.69
C LYS A 66 -2.73 18.15 -10.92
N LEU A 67 -2.86 19.44 -11.22
CA LEU A 67 -2.16 20.51 -10.52
C LEU A 67 -2.72 20.67 -9.11
N ASP A 68 -4.05 20.59 -8.96
CA ASP A 68 -4.70 20.59 -7.64
C ASP A 68 -4.24 19.39 -6.80
N PHE A 69 -4.18 18.20 -7.41
CA PHE A 69 -3.62 17.03 -6.76
C PHE A 69 -2.18 17.26 -6.32
N LEU A 70 -1.31 17.79 -7.18
CA LEU A 70 0.10 18.04 -6.85
C LEU A 70 0.25 19.08 -5.73
N ALA A 71 -0.59 20.11 -5.72
CA ALA A 71 -0.64 21.11 -4.66
C ALA A 71 -1.09 20.50 -3.32
N ALA A 72 -2.09 19.62 -3.34
CA ALA A 72 -2.59 18.92 -2.15
C ALA A 72 -1.68 17.77 -1.68
N PHE A 73 -0.85 17.22 -2.57
CA PHE A 73 -0.11 15.97 -2.35
C PHE A 73 0.75 16.00 -1.08
N GLN A 74 1.51 17.08 -0.86
CA GLN A 74 2.38 17.19 0.31
C GLN A 74 1.59 17.14 1.62
N LYS A 75 0.42 17.78 1.66
CA LYS A 75 -0.48 17.78 2.81
C LYS A 75 -1.05 16.38 3.06
N ILE A 76 -1.62 15.77 2.03
CA ILE A 76 -2.17 14.40 2.09
C ILE A 76 -1.10 13.41 2.56
N ARG A 77 0.12 13.54 2.02
CA ARG A 77 1.27 12.71 2.39
C ARG A 77 1.63 12.89 3.87
N ALA A 78 1.71 14.12 4.36
CA ALA A 78 2.03 14.39 5.76
C ALA A 78 0.98 13.82 6.74
N GLN A 79 -0.30 13.81 6.34
CA GLN A 79 -1.38 13.24 7.14
C GLN A 79 -1.44 11.70 7.07
N THR A 80 -0.98 11.10 5.97
CA THR A 80 -1.04 9.65 5.74
C THR A 80 0.20 8.94 6.29
N PHE A 81 1.40 9.41 5.92
CA PHE A 81 2.67 8.73 6.16
C PHE A 81 3.28 9.10 7.51
N MET A 82 2.46 9.05 8.56
CA MET A 82 2.91 9.21 9.93
C MET A 82 3.66 7.95 10.39
N GLU A 83 4.62 8.13 11.31
CA GLU A 83 5.36 7.00 11.89
C GLU A 83 4.43 5.92 12.47
N SER A 84 3.35 6.34 13.15
CA SER A 84 2.33 5.44 13.69
C SER A 84 1.64 4.62 12.61
N THR A 85 1.22 5.25 11.50
CA THR A 85 0.55 4.58 10.38
C THR A 85 1.49 3.61 9.68
N ILE A 86 2.75 4.01 9.46
CA ILE A 86 3.79 3.16 8.86
C ILE A 86 4.02 1.93 9.76
N ARG A 87 4.30 2.12 11.05
CA ARG A 87 4.52 1.02 12.00
C ARG A 87 3.33 0.08 12.08
N SER A 88 2.11 0.63 12.12
CA SER A 88 0.87 -0.14 12.12
C SER A 88 0.72 -0.98 10.84
N ALA A 89 0.99 -0.40 9.67
CA ALA A 89 0.93 -1.10 8.39
C ALA A 89 1.89 -2.31 8.35
N TRP A 90 3.13 -2.13 8.80
CA TRP A 90 4.12 -3.22 8.87
C TRP A 90 3.76 -4.31 9.89
N LYS A 91 3.14 -3.93 11.01
CA LYS A 91 2.64 -4.88 12.00
C LYS A 91 1.47 -5.70 11.43
N ASN A 92 0.57 -5.05 10.70
CA ASN A 92 -0.63 -5.66 10.13
C ASN A 92 -0.36 -6.55 8.91
N THR A 93 0.84 -6.47 8.33
CA THR A 93 1.33 -7.43 7.32
C THR A 93 2.08 -8.61 7.95
N GLY A 94 2.33 -8.57 9.26
CA GLY A 94 3.09 -9.60 9.96
C GLY A 94 4.56 -9.66 9.55
N LEU A 95 5.10 -8.59 8.95
CA LEU A 95 6.50 -8.54 8.54
C LEU A 95 7.39 -7.96 9.64
N ILE A 96 6.92 -6.92 10.34
CA ILE A 96 7.69 -6.27 11.42
C ILE A 96 6.77 -5.95 12.61
N PRO A 97 6.92 -6.65 13.76
CA PRO A 97 7.74 -7.85 13.93
C PRO A 97 7.23 -9.00 13.06
N TYR A 98 8.11 -9.95 12.71
CA TYR A 98 7.73 -11.11 11.91
C TYR A 98 6.72 -11.99 12.67
N ASN A 99 5.50 -12.07 12.16
CA ASN A 99 4.40 -12.87 12.68
C ASN A 99 3.50 -13.34 11.52
N PRO A 100 3.77 -14.53 10.95
CA PRO A 100 3.02 -15.03 9.80
C PRO A 100 1.54 -15.30 10.12
N GLN A 101 1.16 -15.47 11.39
CA GLN A 101 -0.23 -15.73 11.77
C GLN A 101 -1.18 -14.58 11.42
N VAL A 102 -0.66 -13.34 11.35
CA VAL A 102 -1.44 -12.17 10.92
C VAL A 102 -1.98 -12.32 9.50
N VAL A 103 -1.24 -13.02 8.64
CA VAL A 103 -1.62 -13.30 7.24
C VAL A 103 -2.31 -14.67 7.14
N LEU A 104 -1.74 -15.71 7.75
CA LEU A 104 -2.25 -17.08 7.66
C LEU A 104 -3.68 -17.22 8.19
N SER A 105 -4.01 -16.56 9.31
CA SER A 105 -5.38 -16.57 9.86
C SER A 105 -6.42 -15.98 8.91
N LYS A 106 -6.03 -15.01 8.07
CA LYS A 106 -6.91 -14.42 7.05
C LYS A 106 -7.10 -15.39 5.87
N ILE A 107 -6.05 -16.09 5.45
CA ILE A 107 -6.10 -17.07 4.36
C ILE A 107 -6.91 -18.31 4.77
N CYS A 108 -6.72 -18.87 5.97
CA CYS A 108 -7.47 -20.03 6.46
C CYS A 108 -8.99 -19.77 6.49
N ARG A 109 -9.41 -18.57 6.91
CA ARG A 109 -10.82 -18.17 6.85
C ARG A 109 -11.37 -18.21 5.43
N TYR A 110 -10.61 -17.77 4.43
CA TYR A 110 -11.04 -17.85 3.02
C TYR A 110 -11.16 -19.28 2.49
N SER A 111 -10.34 -20.23 2.97
CA SER A 111 -10.47 -21.64 2.57
C SER A 111 -11.65 -22.35 3.23
N GLU A 112 -11.97 -22.01 4.48
CA GLU A 112 -13.14 -22.57 5.19
C GLU A 112 -14.46 -22.13 4.54
N PHE A 113 -14.55 -20.89 4.05
CA PHE A 113 -15.74 -20.39 3.33
C PHE A 113 -15.90 -20.94 1.91
N ASN A 114 -14.85 -21.47 1.29
CA ASN A 114 -14.86 -21.99 -0.08
C ASN A 114 -14.82 -23.54 -0.17
N SER A 115 -15.00 -24.23 0.95
CA SER A 115 -15.13 -25.69 0.96
C SER A 115 -16.56 -26.07 0.58
N PRO A 116 -16.81 -26.81 -0.51
CA PRO A 116 -18.15 -27.27 -0.86
C PRO A 116 -18.64 -28.24 0.23
N SER A 117 -19.87 -28.00 0.68
CA SER A 117 -20.63 -28.87 1.59
C SER A 117 -20.84 -30.26 1.01
#